data_AF-A0A8S4QNG2-F1
#
_entry.id   AF-A0A8S4QNG2-F1
#
_cell.length_a   1.000
_cell.length_b   1.000
_cell.length_c   1.000
_cell.angle_alpha   90.00
_cell.angle_beta   90.00
_cell.angle_gamma   90.00
#
_symmetry.space_group_name_H-M   'P 1'
#
loop_
_entity.id
_entity.type
_entity.pdbx_description
1 polymer ?
#
loop_
_entity_poly.entity_id
_entity_poly.type
_entity_poly.pdbx_seq_one_letter_code
_entity_poly.pdbx_strand_id
1 'polypeptide(L)'
;MPLVPHIRVTAIAQRVAKLKWQWAGHIVRRRDGRWGPKLLEWQPRTGKRSVGRPPTRWTDDIRRVAGSRWIQAVPKIWNSLQKTYV
;
A
#
# COMPACT_ATOMS: atom_id res chain seq x y z
N MET A 1 -35.31 12.17 4.10
CA MET A 1 -33.86 12.43 4.08
C MET A 1 -33.22 11.58 3.00
N PRO A 2 -32.58 12.13 1.95
CA PRO A 2 -31.94 11.29 0.96
C PRO A 2 -30.59 10.78 1.48
N LEU A 3 -30.37 9.47 1.36
CA LEU A 3 -29.14 8.77 1.69
C LEU A 3 -28.03 9.23 0.73
N VAL A 4 -26.92 9.73 1.27
CA VAL A 4 -25.74 10.14 0.50
C VAL A 4 -25.23 8.93 -0.32
N PRO A 5 -24.95 9.07 -1.62
CA PRO A 5 -24.59 7.92 -2.46
C PRO A 5 -23.20 7.40 -2.06
N HIS A 6 -23.19 6.25 -1.36
CA HIS A 6 -22.00 5.51 -0.94
C HIS A 6 -21.01 5.21 -2.09
N ILE A 7 -21.47 5.28 -3.34
CA ILE A 7 -20.74 4.95 -4.57
C ILE A 7 -19.55 5.89 -4.82
N ARG A 8 -19.67 7.19 -4.50
CA ARG A 8 -18.61 8.17 -4.82
C ARG A 8 -17.41 8.02 -3.89
N VAL A 9 -17.65 7.76 -2.61
CA VAL A 9 -16.59 7.62 -1.61
C VAL A 9 -15.80 6.33 -1.82
N THR A 10 -16.48 5.22 -2.15
CA THR A 10 -15.82 3.95 -2.46
C THR A 10 -14.93 4.05 -3.71
N ALA A 11 -15.38 4.74 -4.76
CA ALA A 11 -14.59 4.96 -5.97
C ALA A 11 -13.31 5.78 -5.70
N ILE A 12 -13.40 6.83 -4.87
CA ILE A 12 -12.23 7.64 -4.48
C ILE A 12 -11.24 6.80 -3.68
N ALA A 13 -11.71 6.03 -2.69
CA ALA A 13 -10.86 5.17 -1.88
C ALA A 13 -10.11 4.12 -2.73
N GLN A 14 -10.80 3.53 -3.71
CA GLN A 14 -10.18 2.61 -4.68
C GLN A 14 -9.13 3.31 -5.53
N ARG A 15 -9.38 4.54 -5.99
CA ARG A 15 -8.41 5.30 -6.79
C ARG A 15 -7.16 5.65 -5.99
N VAL A 16 -7.33 6.11 -4.74
CA VAL A 16 -6.21 6.41 -3.84
C VAL A 16 -5.38 5.16 -3.55
N ALA A 17 -6.04 4.02 -3.31
CA ALA A 17 -5.35 2.74 -3.17
C ALA A 17 -4.55 2.41 -4.45
N LYS A 18 -5.16 2.46 -5.64
CA LYS A 18 -4.45 2.19 -6.90
C LYS A 18 -3.19 3.05 -7.08
N LEU A 19 -3.27 4.35 -6.79
CA LEU A 19 -2.14 5.29 -6.88
C LEU A 19 -1.05 4.97 -5.84
N LYS A 20 -1.44 4.69 -4.59
CA LYS A 20 -0.51 4.31 -3.53
C LYS A 20 0.31 3.08 -3.93
N TRP A 21 -0.34 2.09 -4.56
CA TRP A 21 0.29 0.82 -4.93
C TRP A 21 1.19 0.98 -6.17
N GLN A 22 0.77 1.81 -7.14
CA GLN A 22 1.61 2.21 -8.27
C GLN A 22 2.91 2.85 -7.83
N TRP A 23 2.82 3.80 -6.90
CA TRP A 23 3.99 4.46 -6.33
C TRP A 23 4.88 3.45 -5.61
N ALA A 24 4.32 2.58 -4.76
CA ALA A 24 5.07 1.51 -4.08
C ALA A 24 5.90 0.67 -5.05
N GLY A 25 5.25 0.15 -6.11
CA GLY A 25 5.89 -0.71 -7.10
C GLY A 25 6.91 0.01 -7.98
N HIS A 26 6.76 1.30 -8.22
CA HIS A 26 7.79 2.11 -8.87
C HIS A 26 9.02 2.28 -7.96
N ILE A 27 8.81 2.65 -6.69
CA ILE A 27 9.88 2.87 -5.73
C ILE A 27 10.72 1.61 -5.48
N VAL A 28 10.08 0.45 -5.26
CA VAL A 28 10.78 -0.82 -5.00
C VAL A 28 11.71 -1.24 -6.15
N ARG A 29 11.39 -0.85 -7.39
CA ARG A 29 12.22 -1.16 -8.57
C ARG A 29 13.39 -0.19 -8.76
N ARG A 30 13.39 0.96 -8.08
CA ARG A 30 14.49 1.93 -8.18
C ARG A 30 15.70 1.44 -7.39
N ARG A 31 16.87 1.45 -8.04
CA ARG A 31 18.19 1.12 -7.44
C ARG A 31 19.14 2.31 -7.42
N ASP A 32 18.63 3.52 -7.58
CA ASP A 32 19.39 4.76 -7.73
C ASP A 32 19.85 5.38 -6.39
N GLY A 33 19.85 4.61 -5.31
CA GLY A 33 20.32 5.05 -3.99
C GLY A 33 19.46 6.13 -3.32
N ARG A 34 18.32 6.52 -3.91
CA ARG A 34 17.43 7.53 -3.34
C ARG A 34 16.75 7.04 -2.05
N TRP A 35 16.20 7.98 -1.29
CA TRP A 35 15.53 7.69 -0.01
C TRP A 35 14.21 6.93 -0.13
N GLY A 36 13.64 6.79 -1.34
CA GLY A 36 12.33 6.17 -1.56
C GLY A 36 12.21 4.75 -0.98
N PRO A 37 13.10 3.80 -1.34
CA PRO A 37 13.10 2.46 -0.74
C PRO A 37 13.29 2.50 0.78
N LYS A 38 14.14 3.40 1.29
CA LYS A 38 14.34 3.58 2.74
C LYS A 38 13.05 3.99 3.44
N LEU A 39 12.21 4.83 2.83
CA LEU A 39 10.90 5.22 3.38
C LEU A 39 9.93 4.03 3.48
N LEU A 40 9.93 3.13 2.47
CA LEU A 40 9.04 1.96 2.47
C LEU A 40 9.38 0.98 3.60
N GLU A 41 10.66 0.84 3.91
CA GLU A 41 11.17 0.01 4.99
C GLU A 41 11.21 0.73 6.33
N TRP A 42 11.06 2.06 6.32
CA TRP A 42 11.23 2.89 7.51
C TRP A 42 10.25 2.52 8.61
N GLN A 43 10.80 2.30 9.79
CA GLN A 43 10.05 1.99 10.99
C GLN A 43 10.27 3.11 12.02
N PRO A 44 9.27 3.99 12.25
CA PRO A 44 9.44 5.15 13.12
C PRO A 44 9.75 4.85 14.59
N ARG A 45 9.56 3.60 15.06
CA ARG A 45 9.73 3.23 16.48
C ARG A 45 10.23 1.80 16.65
N THR A 46 11.26 1.64 17.48
CA THR A 46 11.91 0.36 17.81
C THR A 46 11.44 -0.18 19.18
N GLY A 47 10.16 -0.02 19.54
CA GLY A 47 9.63 -0.38 20.86
C GLY A 47 8.23 -1.02 20.85
N LYS A 48 7.83 -1.64 21.97
CA LYS A 48 6.51 -2.25 22.18
C LYS A 48 5.45 -1.18 22.52
N ARG A 49 4.21 -1.33 22.03
CA ARG A 49 3.04 -0.50 22.38
C ARG A 49 2.09 -1.26 23.31
N SER A 50 1.25 -0.53 24.04
CA SER A 50 0.12 -1.11 24.79
C SER A 50 -0.84 -1.85 23.86
N VAL A 51 -1.48 -2.88 24.40
CA VAL A 51 -2.44 -3.74 23.70
C VAL A 51 -3.62 -2.90 23.22
N GLY A 52 -4.05 -3.07 21.96
CA GLY A 52 -5.25 -2.43 21.39
C GLY A 52 -5.03 -1.65 20.09
N ARG A 53 -3.84 -1.08 19.86
CA ARG A 53 -3.52 -0.41 18.59
C ARG A 53 -2.15 -0.83 18.04
N PRO A 54 -2.09 -1.93 17.28
CA PRO A 54 -0.87 -2.33 16.59
C PRO A 54 -0.34 -1.17 15.74
N PRO A 55 0.99 -0.99 15.63
CA PRO A 55 1.56 -0.03 14.70
C PRO A 55 1.22 -0.45 13.26
N THR A 56 0.15 0.09 12.68
CA THR A 56 -0.12 -0.06 11.25
C THR A 56 0.89 0.78 10.47
N ARG A 57 1.79 0.11 9.77
CA ARG A 57 2.77 0.71 8.87
C ARG A 57 2.12 1.02 7.53
N TRP A 58 2.72 1.96 6.81
CA TRP A 58 2.31 2.27 5.45
C TRP A 58 2.36 1.04 4.52
N THR A 59 3.27 0.09 4.75
CA THR A 59 3.42 -1.16 3.97
C THR A 59 2.51 -2.30 4.42
N ASP A 60 1.83 -2.19 5.56
CA ASP A 60 1.05 -3.29 6.11
C ASP A 60 -0.23 -3.55 5.28
N ASP A 61 -0.81 -2.52 4.66
CA ASP A 61 -1.93 -2.72 3.72
C ASP A 61 -1.48 -3.46 2.45
N ILE A 62 -0.27 -3.20 1.99
CA ILE A 62 0.34 -3.90 0.85
C ILE A 62 0.61 -5.36 1.24
N ARG A 63 1.23 -5.59 2.40
CA ARG A 63 1.50 -6.94 2.94
C ARG A 63 0.23 -7.75 3.17
N ARG A 64 -0.87 -7.10 3.54
CA ARG A 64 -2.17 -7.78 3.73
C ARG A 64 -2.68 -8.43 2.44
N VAL A 65 -2.36 -7.88 1.27
CA VAL A 65 -2.82 -8.43 -0.02
C VAL A 65 -1.72 -9.23 -0.73
N ALA A 66 -0.47 -8.76 -0.69
CA ALA A 66 0.65 -9.34 -1.42
C ALA A 66 1.53 -10.30 -0.58
N GLY A 67 1.25 -10.44 0.72
CA GLY A 67 1.99 -11.30 1.63
C GLY A 67 3.37 -10.76 2.05
N SER A 68 4.14 -11.60 2.76
CA SER A 68 5.46 -11.25 3.29
C SER A 68 6.50 -10.96 2.19
N ARG A 69 6.38 -11.61 1.03
CA ARG A 69 7.24 -11.41 -0.16
C ARG A 69 6.74 -10.28 -1.08
N TRP A 70 5.97 -9.33 -0.56
CA TRP A 70 5.39 -8.23 -1.34
C TRP A 70 6.41 -7.46 -2.21
N ILE A 71 7.66 -7.28 -1.76
CA ILE A 71 8.71 -6.62 -2.57
C ILE A 71 8.95 -7.34 -3.91
N GLN A 72 8.97 -8.67 -3.90
CA GLN A 72 9.15 -9.51 -5.09
C GLN A 72 7.84 -9.69 -5.86
N ALA A 73 6.73 -9.65 -5.13
CA ALA A 73 5.41 -9.92 -5.67
C ALA A 73 4.81 -8.68 -6.36
N VAL A 74 5.02 -7.47 -5.86
CA VAL A 74 4.48 -6.22 -6.41
C VAL A 74 4.78 -6.06 -7.90
N PRO A 75 5.99 -6.31 -8.42
CA PRO A 75 6.25 -6.25 -9.87
C PRO A 75 5.43 -7.26 -10.71
N LYS A 76 5.19 -8.47 -10.19
CA LYS A 76 4.44 -9.55 -10.88
C LYS A 76 2.92 -9.40 -10.74
N ILE A 77 2.47 -9.12 -9.52
CA ILE A 77 1.09 -8.83 -9.12
C ILE A 77 0.58 -7.58 -9.85
N TRP A 78 1.46 -6.62 -10.17
CA TRP A 78 1.10 -5.38 -10.87
C TRP A 78 0.49 -5.62 -12.25
N ASN A 79 1.10 -6.48 -13.07
CA ASN A 79 0.62 -6.79 -14.42
C ASN A 79 -0.78 -7.45 -14.40
N SER A 80 -1.12 -8.14 -13.31
CA SER A 80 -2.41 -8.81 -13.11
C SER A 80 -3.46 -7.93 -12.41
N LEU A 81 -3.08 -7.13 -11.40
CA LEU A 81 -4.01 -6.26 -10.66
C LEU A 81 -4.42 -4.98 -11.40
N GLN A 82 -3.69 -4.55 -12.43
CA GLN A 82 -4.19 -3.48 -13.31
C GLN A 82 -5.51 -3.86 -13.98
N LYS A 83 -5.77 -5.16 -14.18
CA LYS A 83 -6.96 -5.69 -14.83
C LYS A 83 -8.14 -5.94 -13.90
N THR A 84 -7.93 -6.05 -12.58
CA THR A 84 -9.01 -6.31 -11.61
C THR A 84 -9.67 -5.03 -11.05
N TYR A 85 -9.14 -3.85 -11.40
CA TYR A 85 -9.66 -2.54 -11.00
C TYR A 85 -9.93 -1.64 -12.23
N VAL A 86 -10.44 -2.25 -13.31
CA VAL A 86 -11.05 -1.61 -14.48
C VAL A 86 -12.43 -2.24 -14.64
#